data_AF-A0A2J0YVD0-F1
#
_entry.id   AF-A0A2J0YVD0-F1
#
_cell.length_a   1.000
_cell.length_b   1.000
_cell.length_c   1.000
_cell.angle_alpha   90.00
_cell.angle_beta   90.00
_cell.angle_gamma   90.00
#
_symmetry.space_group_name_H-M   'P 1'
#
loop_
_entity.id
_entity.type
_entity.pdbx_description
1 polymer ?
#
loop_
_entity_poly.entity_id
_entity_poly.type
_entity_poly.pdbx_seq_one_letter_code
_entity_poly.pdbx_strand_id
1 'polypeptide(L)' 'MTPSKTPLSDAIAGHYQSFSEEGFSVLAVLPDGSGFRLYPVDTGLESERLSRTDVIAELVEIYGLAAFKGN' A
#
# COMPACT_ATOMS: atom_id res chain seq x y z
N MET A 1 23.76 10.22 -22.62
CA MET A 1 23.97 9.85 -21.21
C MET A 1 22.87 8.85 -20.85
N THR A 2 23.14 7.57 -21.07
CA THR A 2 22.18 6.48 -20.87
C THR A 2 22.05 6.19 -19.37
N PRO A 3 20.83 6.10 -18.79
CA PRO A 3 20.70 5.74 -17.39
C PRO A 3 21.12 4.29 -17.20
N SER A 4 22.12 4.08 -16.36
CA SER A 4 22.55 2.75 -15.89
C SER A 4 21.40 2.13 -15.09
N LYS A 5 20.71 1.17 -15.69
CA LYS A 5 19.76 0.30 -15.00
C LYS A 5 20.55 -0.65 -14.10
N THR A 6 20.77 -0.26 -12.85
CA THR A 6 21.31 -1.15 -11.83
C THR A 6 20.36 -2.35 -11.70
N PRO A 7 20.83 -3.61 -11.85
CA PRO A 7 19.96 -4.76 -11.70
C PRO A 7 19.46 -4.81 -10.25
N LEU A 8 18.14 -4.81 -10.10
CA LEU A 8 17.49 -4.99 -8.80
C LEU A 8 17.90 -6.36 -8.26
N SER A 9 18.32 -6.42 -6.99
CA SER A 9 18.73 -7.67 -6.34
C SER A 9 17.66 -8.76 -6.52
N ASP A 10 18.09 -9.97 -6.90
CA ASP A 10 17.21 -11.13 -7.16
C ASP A 10 16.27 -11.45 -5.97
N ALA A 11 16.64 -11.03 -4.76
CA ALA A 11 15.80 -11.15 -3.57
C ALA A 11 14.47 -10.36 -3.64
N ILE A 12 14.39 -9.33 -4.50
CA ILE A 12 13.21 -8.47 -4.69
C ILE A 12 12.41 -8.91 -5.93
N ALA A 13 12.97 -9.78 -6.78
CA ALA A 13 12.41 -10.15 -8.08
C ALA A 13 11.13 -11.01 -8.03
N GLY A 14 10.69 -11.44 -6.85
CA GLY A 14 9.75 -12.54 -6.73
C GLY A 14 8.25 -12.22 -6.74
N HIS A 15 7.79 -10.99 -6.55
CA HIS A 15 6.35 -10.71 -6.35
C HIS A 15 5.90 -9.48 -7.15
N TYR A 16 6.00 -9.55 -8.48
CA TYR A 16 5.36 -8.57 -9.35
C TYR A 16 3.87 -8.92 -9.48
N GLN A 17 3.03 -8.26 -8.69
CA GLN A 17 1.58 -8.28 -8.85
C GLN A 17 1.20 -7.12 -9.78
N SER A 18 0.64 -7.45 -10.94
CA SER A 18 0.04 -6.46 -11.82
C SER A 18 -1.39 -6.22 -11.38
N PHE A 19 -1.70 -5.02 -10.90
CA PHE A 19 -3.07 -4.61 -10.62
C PHE A 19 -3.72 -4.16 -11.93
N SER A 20 -5.01 -4.46 -12.13
CA SER A 20 -5.77 -4.10 -13.33
C SER A 20 -5.92 -2.58 -13.49
N GLU A 21 -6.44 -2.13 -14.64
CA GLU A 21 -6.54 -0.71 -15.06
C GLU A 21 -7.23 0.25 -14.06
N GLU A 22 -7.89 -0.25 -13.01
CA GLU A 22 -8.45 0.56 -11.90
C GLU A 22 -7.41 1.03 -10.87
N GLY A 23 -6.15 0.65 -11.03
CA GLY A 23 -5.07 1.02 -10.13
C GLY A 23 -5.03 0.16 -8.85
N PHE A 24 -4.16 0.54 -7.92
CA PHE A 24 -4.03 -0.15 -6.64
C PHE A 24 -3.90 0.87 -5.51
N SER A 25 -4.38 0.52 -4.33
CA SER A 25 -4.15 1.29 -3.11
C SER A 25 -3.55 0.35 -2.07
N VAL A 26 -2.57 0.81 -1.32
CA VAL A 26 -1.94 0.03 -0.24
C VAL A 26 -2.21 0.72 1.08
N LEU A 27 -2.79 0.00 2.03
CA LEU A 27 -2.88 0.42 3.42
C LEU A 27 -1.79 -0.30 4.23
N ALA A 28 -0.73 0.43 4.59
CA ALA A 28 0.35 -0.07 5.42
C ALA A 28 0.05 0.25 6.89
N VAL A 29 -0.23 -0.77 7.70
CA VAL A 29 -0.53 -0.63 9.14
C VAL A 29 0.71 -0.92 9.97
N LEU A 30 1.08 0.01 10.85
CA LEU A 30 2.21 -0.13 11.78
C LEU A 30 1.79 -0.85 13.07
N PRO A 31 2.75 -1.38 13.85
CA PRO A 31 2.44 -2.06 15.12
C PRO A 31 1.75 -1.17 16.17
N ASP A 32 1.94 0.15 16.09
CA ASP A 32 1.24 1.11 16.96
C ASP A 32 -0.17 1.43 16.45
N GLY A 33 -0.63 0.81 15.36
CA GLY A 33 -1.94 1.00 14.76
C GLY A 33 -2.07 2.27 13.91
N SER A 34 -1.07 3.15 13.86
CA SER A 34 -1.00 4.18 12.83
C SER A 34 -0.62 3.58 11.47
N GLY A 35 -0.69 4.35 10.39
CA GLY A 35 -0.41 3.77 9.08
C GLY A 35 -0.14 4.76 7.97
N PHE A 36 -0.06 4.23 6.76
CA PHE A 36 0.05 5.00 5.54
C PHE A 36 -0.92 4.47 4.48
N ARG A 37 -1.60 5.38 3.79
CA ARG A 37 -2.32 5.08 2.55
C ARG A 37 -1.44 5.46 1.38
N LEU A 38 -1.12 4.51 0.52
CA LEU A 38 -0.33 4.74 -0.69
C LEU A 38 -1.23 4.60 -1.91
N TYR A 39 -1.14 5.56 -2.81
CA TYR A 39 -1.95 5.61 -4.03
C TYR A 39 -1.11 6.07 -5.23
N PRO A 40 -1.37 5.53 -6.43
CA PRO A 40 -0.67 5.91 -7.63
C PRO A 40 -1.04 7.34 -8.02
N VAL A 41 -0.04 8.05 -8.51
CA VAL A 41 -0.16 9.35 -9.17
C VAL A 41 0.57 9.28 -10.50
N ASP A 42 0.34 10.24 -11.41
CA ASP A 42 0.94 10.23 -12.76
C ASP A 42 2.47 10.07 -12.76
N THR A 43 3.13 10.53 -11.70
CA THR A 43 4.60 10.53 -11.57
C THR A 43 5.14 9.39 -10.70
N GLY A 44 4.29 8.54 -10.12
CA GLY A 44 4.72 7.45 -9.24
C GLY A 44 3.70 7.08 -8.16
N LEU A 45 4.13 7.12 -6.91
CA LEU A 45 3.34 6.72 -5.74
C LEU A 45 3.46 7.79 -4.66
N GLU A 46 2.35 8.30 -4.16
CA GLU A 46 2.29 9.18 -3.00
C GLU A 46 1.82 8.42 -1.77
N SER A 47 2.07 9.01 -0.60
CA SER A 47 1.67 8.43 0.68
C SER A 47 1.08 9.48 1.61
N GLU A 48 -0.05 9.15 2.21
CA GLU A 48 -0.66 9.92 3.29
C GLU A 48 -0.44 9.20 4.62
N ARG A 49 0.00 9.94 5.66
CA ARG A 49 0.13 9.38 7.01
C ARG A 49 -1.22 9.40 7.72
N LEU A 50 -1.58 8.27 8.27
CA LEU A 50 -2.84 8.04 8.95
C LEU A 50 -2.62 7.88 10.46
N SER A 51 -3.52 8.48 11.25
CA SER A 51 -3.63 8.14 12.67
C SER A 51 -4.25 6.75 12.84
N ARG A 52 -4.23 6.23 14.07
CA ARG A 52 -4.89 4.95 14.39
C ARG A 52 -6.38 4.96 14.06
N THR A 53 -7.05 6.09 14.29
CA THR A 53 -8.48 6.24 14.00
C THR A 53 -8.74 6.21 12.50
N ASP A 54 -7.88 6.84 11.71
CA ASP A 54 -8.03 6.88 10.25
C ASP A 54 -7.77 5.51 9.63
N VAL A 55 -6.79 4.75 10.15
CA VAL A 55 -6.57 3.35 9.75
C VAL A 55 -7.79 2.48 10.03
N ILE A 56 -8.46 2.65 11.17
CA ILE A 56 -9.69 1.92 11.49
C ILE A 56 -10.78 2.27 10.48
N ALA A 57 -10.95 3.55 10.13
CA ALA A 57 -11.93 3.99 9.14
C ALA A 57 -11.66 3.37 7.77
N GLU A 58 -10.40 3.38 7.31
CA GLU A 58 -9.98 2.77 6.04
C GLU A 58 -10.21 1.25 6.03
N LEU A 59 -9.91 0.55 7.12
CA LEU A 59 -10.20 -0.88 7.24
C LEU A 59 -11.70 -1.18 7.15
N VAL A 60 -12.55 -0.34 7.73
CA VAL A 60 -14.02 -0.45 7.59
C VAL A 60 -14.45 -0.16 6.16
N GLU A 61 -13.85 0.81 5.48
CA GLU A 61 -14.19 1.14 4.10
C GLU A 61 -13.85 -0.02 3.16
N ILE A 62 -12.68 -0.63 3.31
CA ILE A 62 -12.19 -1.70 2.42
C ILE A 62 -12.89 -3.03 2.69
N TYR A 63 -13.07 -3.40 3.95
CA TYR A 63 -13.52 -4.76 4.33
C TYR A 63 -14.88 -4.78 5.05
N GLY A 64 -15.49 -3.62 5.29
CA GLY A 64 -16.64 -3.50 6.17
C GLY A 64 -16.32 -3.85 7.63
N LEU A 65 -17.36 -4.09 8.42
CA LEU A 65 -17.20 -4.54 9.82
C LEU A 65 -16.54 -5.93 9.95
N ALA A 66 -16.42 -6.68 8.84
CA ALA A 66 -15.75 -7.97 8.82
C ALA A 66 -14.24 -7.84 9.13
N ALA A 67 -13.63 -6.67 8.96
CA ALA A 67 -12.24 -6.37 9.34
C ALA A 67 -11.91 -6.72 10.81
N PHE A 68 -12.90 -6.64 11.70
CA PHE A 68 -12.71 -6.84 13.14
C PHE A 68 -13.26 -8.17 13.64
N LYS A 69 -13.68 -9.06 12.74
CA LYS A 69 -14.14 -10.39 13.13
C LYS A 69 -12.90 -11.20 13.53
N GLY A 70 -12.66 -11.32 14.83
CA GLY A 70 -11.53 -12.06 15.39
C GLY A 70 -11.54 -13.53 14.94
N ASN A 71 -10.34 -14.09 14.79
CA ASN A 71 -10.13 -15.53 14.75
C ASN A 71 -10.20 -16.12 16.17
#